data_AF-A0A3A9ZZN7-F1
#
_entry.id   AF-A0A3A9ZZN7-F1
#
_cell.length_a   1.000
_cell.length_b   1.000
_cell.length_c   1.000
_cell.angle_alpha   90.00
_cell.angle_beta   90.00
_cell.angle_gamma   90.00
#
_symmetry.space_group_name_H-M   'P 1'
#
loop_
_entity.id
_entity.type
_entity.pdbx_description
1 polymer ?
#
loop_
_entity_poly.entity_id
_entity_poly.type
_entity_poly.pdbx_seq_one_letter_code
_entity_poly.pdbx_strand_id
1 'polypeptide(L)'
;MDTNTTAHLVGGPRDGSTHDAGGDTLVELEIDGMIHRYIRTTKQHDDGGTVYAYDGMVAPDGGEPGVEDPAARVASPRADAEGHGGTH
;
A
#
# COMPACT_ATOMS: atom_id res chain seq x y z
N MET A 1 32.01 -0.97 -10.28
CA MET A 1 31.25 -1.55 -9.17
C MET A 1 29.89 -1.90 -9.73
N ASP A 2 29.67 -3.18 -10.00
CA ASP A 2 28.38 -3.71 -10.41
C ASP A 2 27.49 -3.69 -9.16
N THR A 3 26.71 -2.62 -9.01
CA THR A 3 25.71 -2.56 -7.93
C THR A 3 24.64 -3.61 -8.25
N ASN A 4 24.58 -4.68 -7.47
CA ASN A 4 23.53 -5.68 -7.62
C ASN A 4 22.16 -5.03 -7.36
N THR A 5 21.43 -4.75 -8.43
CA THR A 5 20.10 -4.12 -8.43
C THR A 5 18.97 -5.14 -8.28
N THR A 6 19.31 -6.42 -8.07
CA THR A 6 18.33 -7.50 -7.88
C THR A 6 17.58 -7.31 -6.57
N ALA A 7 16.26 -7.20 -6.67
CA ALA A 7 15.31 -7.20 -5.58
C ALA A 7 14.72 -8.59 -5.39
N HIS A 8 14.74 -9.09 -4.16
CA HIS A 8 13.98 -10.27 -3.73
C HIS A 8 12.69 -9.82 -3.05
N LEU A 9 11.55 -10.16 -3.65
CA LEU A 9 10.24 -9.72 -3.20
C LEU A 9 9.67 -10.71 -2.18
N VAL A 10 9.21 -10.21 -1.03
CA VAL A 10 8.66 -11.05 0.05
C VAL A 10 7.32 -10.51 0.58
N GLY A 11 6.40 -11.41 0.93
CA GLY A 11 5.15 -11.13 1.63
C GLY A 11 3.97 -10.65 0.77
N GLY A 12 4.10 -10.63 -0.57
CA GLY A 12 3.07 -10.15 -1.49
C GLY A 12 2.77 -11.13 -2.64
N PRO A 13 2.00 -10.73 -3.67
CA PRO A 13 1.67 -11.60 -4.80
C PRO A 13 2.87 -12.13 -5.59
N ARG A 14 4.05 -11.50 -5.41
CA ARG A 14 5.31 -11.86 -6.04
C ARG A 14 6.31 -12.46 -5.05
N ASP A 15 5.82 -13.00 -3.92
CA ASP A 15 6.66 -13.65 -2.92
C ASP A 15 7.60 -14.71 -3.53
N GLY A 16 8.87 -14.63 -3.15
CA GLY A 16 9.92 -15.53 -3.62
C GLY A 16 10.45 -15.24 -5.02
N SER A 17 9.90 -14.25 -5.72
CA SER A 17 10.39 -13.85 -7.05
C SER A 17 11.43 -12.72 -6.98
N THR A 18 12.19 -12.59 -8.06
CA THR A 18 13.18 -11.52 -8.23
C THR A 18 12.72 -10.48 -9.24
N HIS A 19 13.16 -9.23 -9.03
CA HIS A 19 12.90 -8.11 -9.93
C HIS A 19 14.14 -7.21 -10.01
N ASP A 20 14.32 -6.49 -11.11
CA ASP A 20 15.34 -5.44 -11.16
C ASP A 20 14.77 -4.16 -10.56
N ALA A 21 15.38 -3.65 -9.50
CA ALA A 21 14.87 -2.49 -8.78
C ALA A 21 15.70 -1.23 -9.00
N GLY A 22 16.72 -1.24 -9.87
CA GLY A 22 17.58 -0.06 -10.10
C GLY A 22 18.32 0.51 -8.87
N GLY A 23 18.17 -0.10 -7.69
CA GLY A 23 18.62 0.47 -6.41
C GLY A 23 17.60 1.39 -5.71
N ASP A 24 16.39 1.52 -6.25
CA ASP A 24 15.31 2.34 -5.72
C ASP A 24 14.87 1.91 -4.32
N THR A 25 14.28 2.83 -3.56
CA THR A 25 13.78 2.50 -2.21
C THR A 25 12.41 1.81 -2.28
N LEU A 26 11.70 1.96 -3.39
CA LEU A 26 10.35 1.46 -3.60
C LEU A 26 10.27 0.78 -4.96
N VAL A 27 9.67 -0.41 -5.00
CA VAL A 27 9.35 -1.13 -6.22
C VAL A 27 7.84 -1.20 -6.34
N GLU A 28 7.32 -0.74 -7.48
CA GLU A 28 5.89 -0.73 -7.79
C GLU A 28 5.64 -1.67 -8.97
N LEU A 29 4.76 -2.65 -8.77
CA LEU A 29 4.41 -3.65 -9.78
C LEU A 29 2.92 -3.61 -10.05
N GLU A 30 2.53 -3.39 -11.29
CA GLU A 30 1.13 -3.56 -11.71
C GLU A 30 0.79 -5.05 -11.84
N ILE A 31 -0.18 -5.51 -11.05
CA ILE A 31 -0.69 -6.88 -11.06
C ILE A 31 -2.21 -6.78 -10.95
N ASP A 32 -2.93 -7.44 -11.86
CA ASP A 32 -4.40 -7.44 -11.90
C ASP A 32 -5.04 -6.04 -11.89
N GLY A 33 -4.39 -5.07 -12.55
CA GLY A 33 -4.85 -3.67 -12.63
C GLY A 33 -4.65 -2.88 -11.33
N MET A 34 -3.90 -3.41 -10.37
CA MET A 34 -3.57 -2.77 -9.10
C MET A 34 -2.06 -2.57 -8.97
N ILE A 35 -1.64 -1.49 -8.33
CA ILE A 35 -0.23 -1.23 -8.06
C ILE A 35 0.16 -1.87 -6.73
N HIS A 36 0.97 -2.91 -6.79
CA HIS A 36 1.54 -3.60 -5.63
C HIS A 36 2.90 -3.00 -5.28
N ARG A 37 3.04 -2.52 -4.04
CA ARG A 37 4.25 -1.84 -3.57
C ARG A 37 5.10 -2.74 -2.70
N TYR A 38 6.41 -2.71 -2.92
CA TYR A 38 7.42 -3.36 -2.11
C TYR A 38 8.47 -2.35 -1.68
N ILE A 39 8.71 -2.25 -0.38
CA ILE A 39 9.68 -1.32 0.20
C ILE A 39 11.02 -2.00 0.44
N ARG A 40 12.10 -1.31 0.10
CA ARG A 40 13.47 -1.76 0.34
C ARG A 40 13.70 -1.97 1.82
N THR A 41 14.23 -3.12 2.17
CA THR A 41 14.68 -3.39 3.54
C THR A 41 16.20 -3.25 3.66
N THR A 42 16.71 -3.29 4.88
CA THR A 42 18.15 -3.37 5.17
C THR A 42 18.70 -4.79 5.06
N LYS A 43 17.85 -5.79 4.76
CA LYS A 43 18.25 -7.20 4.64
C LYS A 43 18.70 -7.52 3.22
N GLN A 44 19.66 -8.44 3.13
CA GLN A 44 20.11 -9.05 1.89
C GLN A 44 19.70 -10.54 1.88
N HIS A 45 19.40 -11.05 0.70
CA HIS A 45 19.19 -12.46 0.45
C HIS A 45 20.56 -13.18 0.38
N ASP A 46 20.59 -14.51 0.51
CA ASP A 46 21.84 -15.28 0.51
C ASP A 46 22.69 -15.14 -0.77
N ASP A 47 22.05 -14.77 -1.88
CA ASP A 47 22.69 -14.49 -3.18
C ASP A 47 23.23 -13.04 -3.29
N GLY A 48 23.06 -12.22 -2.24
CA GLY A 48 23.52 -10.83 -2.19
C GLY A 48 22.54 -9.80 -2.78
N GLY A 49 21.38 -10.25 -3.29
CA GLY A 49 20.29 -9.34 -3.71
C GLY A 49 19.61 -8.67 -2.52
N THR A 50 19.06 -7.47 -2.72
CA THR A 50 18.39 -6.73 -1.64
C THR A 50 16.97 -7.25 -1.43
N VAL A 51 16.53 -7.42 -0.19
CA VAL A 51 15.17 -7.88 0.11
C VAL A 51 14.22 -6.69 0.16
N TYR A 52 13.09 -6.81 -0.53
CA TYR A 52 12.00 -5.83 -0.50
C TYR A 52 10.74 -6.48 0.08
N ALA A 53 10.16 -5.85 1.08
CA ALA A 53 8.98 -6.35 1.77
C ALA A 53 7.72 -5.71 1.19
N TYR A 54 6.66 -6.51 1.04
CA TYR A 54 5.38 -6.03 0.58
C TYR A 54 4.77 -5.01 1.56
N ASP A 55 4.45 -3.83 1.03
CA ASP A 55 3.87 -2.70 1.78
C ASP A 55 2.35 -2.60 1.60
N GLY A 56 1.83 -3.09 0.47
CA GLY A 56 0.41 -3.10 0.19
C GLY A 56 0.10 -2.90 -1.28
N MET A 57 -1.16 -2.62 -1.59
CA MET A 57 -1.62 -2.31 -2.95
C MET A 57 -2.45 -1.03 -2.96
N VAL A 58 -2.37 -0.30 -4.07
CA VAL A 58 -3.15 0.90 -4.34
C VAL A 58 -3.79 0.79 -5.71
N ALA A 59 -4.95 1.43 -5.88
CA ALA A 59 -5.51 1.62 -7.21
C ALA A 59 -4.56 2.53 -8.03
N PRO A 60 -4.41 2.29 -9.34
CA PRO A 60 -3.54 3.09 -10.19
C PRO A 60 -3.98 4.57 -10.24
N ASP A 61 -5.27 4.83 -10.10
CA ASP A 61 -5.84 6.19 -10.01
C ASP A 61 -5.69 6.83 -8.61
N GLY A 62 -5.02 6.15 -7.67
CA GLY A 62 -4.88 6.57 -6.28
C GLY A 62 -6.03 6.09 -5.39
N GLY A 63 -5.83 6.12 -4.07
CA GLY A 63 -6.91 5.90 -3.11
C GLY A 63 -7.84 7.10 -3.03
N GLU A 64 -9.15 6.89 -2.89
CA GLU A 64 -10.05 8.00 -2.60
C GLU A 64 -9.60 8.71 -1.32
N PRO A 65 -9.55 10.06 -1.29
CA PRO A 65 -9.07 10.84 -0.15
C PRO A 65 -10.06 10.72 1.02
N GLY A 66 -9.98 9.62 1.76
CA GLY A 66 -10.98 9.26 2.76
C GLY A 66 -10.78 9.92 4.13
N VAL A 67 -9.62 10.53 4.40
CA VAL A 67 -9.29 10.99 5.77
C VAL A 67 -8.45 12.28 5.83
N GLU A 68 -7.71 12.60 4.77
CA GLU A 68 -6.74 13.71 4.77
C GLU A 68 -7.39 15.06 4.49
N ASP A 69 -8.58 15.04 3.87
CA ASP A 69 -9.39 16.22 3.65
C ASP A 69 -10.48 16.32 4.75
N PRO A 70 -10.42 17.34 5.63
CA PRO A 70 -11.44 17.54 6.66
C PRO A 70 -12.86 17.71 6.10
N ALA A 71 -13.01 18.15 4.84
CA ALA A 71 -14.31 18.37 4.19
C ALA A 71 -14.88 17.09 3.55
N ALA A 72 -14.05 16.08 3.27
CA ALA A 72 -14.49 14.75 2.84
C ALA A 72 -15.02 13.89 4.01
N ARG A 73 -14.88 14.35 5.27
CA ARG A 73 -15.55 13.73 6.41
C ARG A 73 -17.06 13.90 6.25
N VAL A 74 -17.73 12.87 5.74
CA VAL A 74 -19.19 12.75 5.85
C VAL A 74 -19.51 12.89 7.33
N ALA A 75 -20.18 13.98 7.70
CA ALA A 75 -20.65 14.18 9.06
C ALA A 75 -21.40 12.92 9.48
N SER A 76 -21.04 12.34 10.63
CA SER A 76 -21.72 11.16 11.16
C SER A 76 -23.23 11.39 11.07
N PRO A 77 -24.02 10.40 10.62
CA PRO A 77 -25.47 10.53 10.59
C PRO A 77 -25.87 10.95 12.00
N ARG A 78 -26.35 12.19 12.13
CA ARG A 78 -26.83 12.71 13.40
C ARG A 78 -27.92 11.74 13.81
N ALA A 79 -27.72 11.08 14.95
CA ALA A 79 -28.70 10.18 15.53
C ALA A 79 -29.88 11.01 16.07
N ASP A 80 -30.60 11.72 15.19
CA ASP A 80 -31.89 12.30 15.47
C ASP A 80 -32.96 11.33 14.96
N ALA A 81 -32.92 10.12 15.51
CA ALA A 81 -34.05 9.22 15.59
C ALA A 81 -34.59 9.23 17.02
N GLU A 82 -34.87 10.41 17.57
CA GLU A 82 -35.72 10.57 18.74
C GLU A 82 -37.14 10.83 18.23
N GLY A 83 -37.85 9.74 17.97
CA GLY A 83 -39.27 9.77 17.62
C GLY A 83 -40.14 10.25 18.79
N HIS A 84 -41.12 11.08 18.44
CA HIS A 84 -42.50 11.12 18.94
C HIS A 84 -42.80 10.74 20.41
N GLY A 85 -43.34 11.72 21.16
CA GLY A 85 -44.55 11.54 21.97
C GLY A 85 -44.48 11.87 23.46
N GLY A 86 -45.19 12.92 23.91
CA GLY A 86 -45.73 12.98 25.27
C GLY A 86 -45.86 14.35 25.95
N THR A 87 -47.09 14.90 25.92
CA THR A 87 -47.78 15.68 26.98
C THR A 87 -47.35 17.12 27.29
N HIS A 88 -48.09 18.11 26.76
CA HIS A 88 -49.07 18.91 27.53
C HIS A 88 -50.03 19.62 26.56
#